data_AF-A0A9E0Y2I6-F1
#
_entry.id   AF-A0A9E0Y2I6-F1
#
_cell.length_a   1.000
_cell.length_b   1.000
_cell.length_c   1.000
_cell.angle_alpha   90.00
_cell.angle_beta   90.00
_cell.angle_gamma   90.00
#
_symmetry.space_group_name_H-M   'P 1'
#
loop_
_entity.id
_entity.type
_entity.pdbx_description
1 polymer ?
#
loop_
_entity_poly.entity_id
_entity_poly.type
_entity_poly.pdbx_seq_one_letter_code
_entity_poly.pdbx_strand_id
1 'polypeptide(L)'
;MGAYFDHEKLTVGLWYRGIPALKAYQPGYPNDESVIAMLGYQTPQQIRFTYSYDITVSMLTMKSGGAHELSVMYEWPKRTRNRRWRAVPCPKF
;
A
#
# COMPACT_ATOMS: atom_id res chain seq x y z
N MET A 1 -6.09 11.26 -4.59
CA MET A 1 -5.81 11.87 -3.27
C MET A 1 -5.88 10.78 -2.22
N GLY A 2 -5.15 10.84 -1.11
CA GLY A 2 -5.30 9.84 -0.06
C GLY A 2 -4.51 10.15 1.21
N ALA A 3 -4.87 9.46 2.27
CA ALA A 3 -4.23 9.56 3.59
C ALA A 3 -4.10 8.16 4.19
N TYR A 4 -3.03 7.95 4.95
CA TYR A 4 -2.84 6.71 5.69
C TYR A 4 -2.25 7.00 7.07
N PHE A 5 -2.61 6.15 8.02
CA PHE A 5 -2.07 6.12 9.38
C PHE A 5 -1.36 4.79 9.57
N ASP A 6 -0.14 4.89 10.07
CA ASP A 6 0.68 3.73 10.43
C ASP A 6 1.01 3.80 11.92
N HIS A 7 0.62 2.76 12.67
CA HIS A 7 0.87 2.69 14.10
C HIS A 7 1.32 1.28 14.52
N GLU A 8 2.60 1.21 14.90
CA GLU A 8 3.32 0.00 15.31
C GLU A 8 3.26 -1.16 14.31
N LYS A 9 2.16 -1.91 14.34
CA LYS A 9 1.92 -3.12 13.55
C LYS A 9 0.67 -2.99 12.69
N LEU A 10 -0.07 -1.90 12.78
CA LEU A 10 -1.34 -1.71 12.12
C LEU A 10 -1.30 -0.47 11.24
N THR A 11 -1.66 -0.66 9.97
CA THR A 11 -1.71 0.40 8.97
C THR A 11 -3.15 0.54 8.50
N VAL A 12 -3.68 1.76 8.41
CA VAL A 12 -5.03 2.02 7.87
C VAL A 12 -4.93 3.14 6.87
N GLY A 13 -5.52 2.97 5.69
CA GLY A 13 -5.45 3.95 4.61
C GLY A 13 -6.79 4.19 3.95
N LEU A 14 -6.99 5.39 3.45
CA LEU A 14 -8.08 5.74 2.56
C LEU A 14 -7.50 6.47 1.35
N TRP A 15 -7.76 5.92 0.17
CA TRP A 15 -7.40 6.54 -1.10
C TRP A 15 -8.65 6.86 -1.88
N TYR A 16 -8.59 7.92 -2.66
CA TYR A 16 -9.63 8.32 -3.58
C TYR A 16 -9.00 8.50 -4.96
N ARG A 17 -9.54 7.74 -5.91
CA ARG A 17 -9.19 7.73 -7.32
C ARG A 17 -10.32 8.40 -8.09
N GLY A 18 -9.99 9.56 -8.68
CA GLY A 18 -10.94 10.45 -9.33
C GLY A 18 -10.52 11.91 -9.12
N ILE A 19 -10.99 12.79 -10.00
CA ILE A 19 -10.90 14.24 -9.79
C ILE A 19 -12.34 14.74 -9.75
N PRO A 20 -12.91 14.92 -8.55
CA PRO A 20 -14.23 15.50 -8.45
C PRO A 20 -14.10 16.95 -8.94
N ALA A 21 -14.95 17.35 -9.87
CA ALA A 21 -15.12 18.71 -10.40
C ALA A 21 -14.29 19.20 -11.62
N LEU A 22 -13.19 18.56 -12.06
CA LEU A 22 -12.42 19.09 -13.23
C LEU A 22 -12.78 18.47 -14.59
N LYS A 23 -13.47 17.32 -14.62
CA LYS A 23 -13.82 16.66 -15.89
C LYS A 23 -15.21 16.03 -15.82
N ALA A 24 -16.22 16.88 -15.92
CA ALA A 24 -17.59 16.46 -16.21
C ALA A 24 -17.69 16.20 -17.73
N TYR A 25 -17.94 14.96 -18.12
CA TYR A 25 -18.18 14.63 -19.54
C TYR A 25 -19.51 15.25 -20.02
N GLN A 26 -20.45 15.46 -19.09
CA GLN A 26 -21.71 16.20 -19.24
C GLN A 26 -22.11 16.83 -17.88
N PRO A 27 -22.89 17.93 -17.86
CA PRO A 27 -23.42 18.50 -16.61
C PRO A 27 -24.22 17.43 -15.84
N GLY A 28 -23.83 17.15 -14.60
CA GLY A 28 -24.48 16.15 -13.75
C GLY A 28 -23.87 14.75 -13.77
N TYR A 29 -22.79 14.51 -14.54
CA TYR A 29 -22.03 13.25 -14.51
C TYR A 29 -20.63 13.47 -13.88
N PRO A 30 -20.52 13.44 -12.53
CA PRO A 30 -19.22 13.48 -11.88
C PRO A 30 -18.43 12.20 -12.21
N ASN A 31 -17.14 12.36 -12.54
CA ASN A 31 -16.20 11.26 -12.73
C ASN A 31 -15.68 10.78 -11.37
N ASP A 32 -16.58 10.24 -10.55
CA ASP A 32 -16.23 9.56 -9.31
C ASP A 32 -15.90 8.10 -9.65
N GLU A 33 -14.62 7.78 -9.79
CA GLU A 33 -14.18 6.44 -10.17
C GLU A 33 -14.24 5.47 -8.97
N SER A 34 -13.42 5.68 -7.93
CA SER A 34 -13.41 4.79 -6.75
C SER A 34 -12.78 5.37 -5.48
N VAL A 35 -13.29 4.93 -4.32
CA VAL A 35 -12.66 5.07 -3.00
C VAL A 35 -12.04 3.72 -2.64
N ILE A 36 -10.80 3.72 -2.20
CA ILE A 36 -10.08 2.51 -1.78
C ILE A 36 -9.84 2.59 -0.28
N ALA A 37 -10.40 1.65 0.46
CA ALA A 37 -10.10 1.46 1.88
C ALA A 37 -8.98 0.43 2.03
N MET A 38 -8.03 0.66 2.92
CA MET A 38 -6.90 -0.24 3.18
C MET A 38 -6.74 -0.52 4.66
N LEU A 39 -6.48 -1.78 5.00
CA LEU A 39 -6.12 -2.25 6.33
C LEU A 39 -4.89 -3.17 6.23
N GLY A 40 -3.82 -2.84 6.94
CA GLY A 40 -2.58 -3.58 7.00
C GLY A 40 -2.27 -4.06 8.41
N TYR A 41 -1.69 -5.25 8.52
CA TYR A 41 -1.17 -5.79 9.77
C TYR A 41 0.21 -6.43 9.56
N GLN A 42 1.18 -6.05 10.39
CA GLN A 42 2.54 -6.57 10.39
C GLN A 42 2.79 -7.46 11.61
N THR A 43 3.12 -8.72 11.35
CA THR A 43 3.51 -9.69 12.37
C THR A 43 4.99 -9.52 12.78
N PRO A 44 5.37 -9.92 14.00
CA PRO A 44 6.77 -9.90 14.45
C PRO A 44 7.73 -10.70 13.56
N GLN A 45 7.22 -11.72 12.85
CA GLN A 45 7.98 -12.58 11.94
C GLN A 45 8.22 -11.95 10.55
N GLN A 46 8.14 -10.62 10.42
CA GLN A 46 8.32 -9.88 9.16
C GLN A 46 7.35 -10.31 8.04
N ILE A 47 6.16 -10.78 8.43
CA ILE A 47 5.05 -11.01 7.52
C ILE A 47 4.14 -9.77 7.59
N ARG A 48 3.71 -9.26 6.44
CA ARG A 48 2.73 -8.18 6.33
C ARG A 48 1.52 -8.67 5.58
N PHE A 49 0.35 -8.49 6.17
CA PHE A 49 -0.94 -8.69 5.54
C PHE A 49 -1.51 -7.32 5.19
N THR A 50 -2.10 -7.18 4.02
CA THR A 50 -2.80 -5.95 3.63
C THR A 50 -4.05 -6.32 2.88
N TYR A 51 -5.18 -5.81 3.35
CA TYR A 51 -6.47 -5.96 2.74
C TYR A 51 -6.90 -4.61 2.18
N SER A 52 -7.31 -4.58 0.92
CA SER A 52 -7.86 -3.39 0.27
C SER A 52 -9.24 -3.66 -0.30
N TYR A 53 -10.08 -2.64 -0.26
CA TYR A 53 -11.43 -2.67 -0.82
C TYR A 53 -11.68 -1.46 -1.69
N ASP A 54 -11.86 -1.71 -2.98
CA ASP A 54 -12.11 -0.72 -4.01
C ASP A 54 -13.62 -0.52 -4.16
N ILE A 55 -14.14 0.56 -3.59
CA ILE A 55 -15.54 0.98 -3.66
C ILE A 55 -15.71 1.90 -4.86
N THR A 56 -16.30 1.40 -5.95
CA THR A 56 -16.65 2.22 -7.11
C THR A 56 -17.92 3.03 -6.83
N VAL A 57 -17.83 4.36 -6.89
CA VAL A 57 -18.95 5.28 -6.54
C VAL A 57 -19.78 5.68 -7.78
N SER A 58 -19.36 5.29 -8.99
CA SER A 58 -20.01 5.70 -10.24
C SER A 58 -21.42 5.09 -10.42
N MET A 59 -22.37 5.90 -10.93
CA MET A 59 -23.75 5.50 -11.19
C MET A 59 -23.91 4.34 -12.18
N LEU A 60 -22.92 4.10 -13.06
CA LEU A 60 -22.94 2.98 -14.02
C LEU A 60 -22.47 1.66 -13.40
N THR A 61 -21.70 1.70 -12.30
CA THR A 61 -20.91 0.54 -11.83
C THR A 61 -21.29 0.08 -10.42
N MET A 62 -22.26 0.72 -9.74
CA MET A 62 -22.84 0.26 -8.46
C MET A 62 -23.33 -1.20 -8.44
N LYS A 63 -23.42 -1.87 -9.60
CA LYS A 63 -23.82 -3.27 -9.74
C LYS A 63 -22.72 -4.29 -9.40
N SER A 64 -21.44 -3.92 -9.46
CA SER A 64 -20.33 -4.88 -9.22
C SER A 64 -19.95 -5.02 -7.74
N GLY A 65 -20.42 -4.12 -6.86
CA GLY A 65 -20.17 -4.21 -5.43
C GLY A 65 -18.72 -3.95 -5.01
N GLY A 66 -17.87 -3.44 -5.91
CA GLY A 66 -16.45 -3.19 -5.64
C GLY A 66 -15.53 -4.41 -5.82
N ALA A 67 -14.25 -4.24 -5.50
CA ALA A 67 -13.24 -5.31 -5.57
C ALA A 67 -12.53 -5.49 -4.23
N HIS A 68 -12.44 -6.74 -3.77
CA HIS A 68 -11.70 -7.11 -2.55
C HIS A 68 -10.34 -7.67 -2.93
N GLU A 69 -9.28 -7.10 -2.38
CA GLU A 69 -7.92 -7.53 -2.63
C GLU A 69 -7.22 -7.89 -1.32
N LEU A 70 -6.48 -8.99 -1.32
CA LEU A 70 -5.67 -9.44 -0.19
C LEU A 70 -4.23 -9.62 -0.65
N SER A 71 -3.33 -8.89 -0.01
CA SER A 71 -1.89 -8.92 -0.24
C SER A 71 -1.17 -9.53 0.97
N VAL A 72 -0.22 -10.41 0.69
CA VAL A 72 0.67 -11.01 1.69
C VAL A 72 2.10 -10.78 1.27
N MET A 73 2.89 -10.14 2.13
CA MET A 73 4.31 -9.93 1.92
C MET A 73 5.09 -10.63 3.02
N TYR A 74 6.16 -11.32 2.64
CA TYR A 74 7.08 -11.94 3.58
C TYR A 74 8.49 -11.44 3.28
N GLU A 75 9.12 -10.81 4.26
CA GLU A 75 10.49 -10.32 4.16
C GLU A 75 11.43 -11.31 4.86
N TRP A 76 12.34 -11.92 4.09
CA TRP A 76 13.38 -12.76 4.69
C TRP A 76 14.42 -11.90 5.41
N PRO A 77 14.76 -12.21 6.67
CA PRO A 77 15.81 -11.50 7.39
C PRO A 77 17.13 -11.67 6.65
N LYS A 78 17.72 -10.56 6.24
CA LYS A 78 19.07 -10.56 5.64
C LYS A 78 20.04 -11.08 6.71
N ARG A 79 20.68 -12.23 6.46
CA ARG A 79 21.82 -12.68 7.28
C ARG A 79 22.86 -11.57 7.24
N THR A 80 23.06 -10.86 8.35
CA THR A 80 24.12 -9.88 8.45
C THR A 80 25.43 -10.68 8.35
N ARG A 81 26.08 -10.63 7.19
CA ARG A 81 27.41 -11.23 7.07
C ARG A 81 28.30 -10.33 7.90
N ASN A 82 28.69 -10.81 9.08
CA ASN A 82 29.72 -10.16 9.90
C ASN A 82 30.93 -9.90 8.98
N ARG A 83 31.08 -8.64 8.53
CA ARG A 83 32.27 -8.20 7.80
C ARG A 83 33.40 -8.26 8.82
N ARG A 84 34.10 -9.39 8.84
CA ARG A 84 35.39 -9.48 9.51
C ARG A 84 36.32 -8.54 8.76
N TRP A 85 36.57 -7.37 9.31
CA TRP A 85 37.63 -6.48 8.87
C TRP A 85 38.93 -7.26 9.02
N ARG A 86 39.51 -7.70 7.90
CA ARG A 86 40.87 -8.23 7.91
C ARG A 86 41.77 -7.01 7.89
N ALA A 87 42.62 -6.88 8.91
CA ALA A 87 43.71 -5.92 8.85
C ALA A 87 44.57 -6.26 7.63
N VAL A 88 44.78 -5.27 6.76
CA VAL A 88 45.72 -5.41 5.65
C VAL A 88 47.11 -5.53 6.30
N PRO A 89 47.88 -6.60 6.04
CA PRO A 89 49.21 -6.73 6.63
C PRO A 89 50.07 -5.54 6.18
N CYS A 90 50.74 -4.89 7.13
CA CYS A 90 51.64 -3.78 6.82
C CYS A 90 52.79 -4.30 5.94
N PRO A 91 53.05 -3.66 4.78
CA PRO A 91 54.19 -4.04 3.95
C PRO A 91 55.49 -3.76 4.72
N LYS A 92 56.36 -4.77 4.81
CA LYS A 92 57.73 -4.58 5.29
C LYS A 92 58.57 -4.20 4.07
N PHE A 93 59.09 -2.97 4.08
CA PHE A 93 60.19 -2.53 3.23
C PHE A 93 61.50 -2.67 4.02
#